data_AF-A0A645JKG1-F1
#
_entry.id   AF-A0A645JKG1-F1
#
_cell.length_a   1.000
_cell.length_b   1.000
_cell.length_c   1.000
_cell.angle_alpha   90.00
_cell.angle_beta   90.00
_cell.angle_gamma   90.00
#
_symmetry.space_group_name_H-M   'P 1'
#
loop_
_entity.id
_entity.type
_entity.pdbx_description
1 polymer ?
#
loop_
_entity_poly.entity_id
_entity_poly.type
_entity_poly.pdbx_seq_one_letter_code
_entity_poly.pdbx_strand_id
1 'polypeptide(L)'
;MGYDRIGAIDADLTQYLLAQLAQIPQVRVIGGSSPKNRAGIVTFTLDGVHAHDVAHILDSKGICVRAGHHCAQPLARYCNTTATTRVSFWFYNTREDCDRLVRELKRIRRLMGLGTE
;
A
#
# COMPACT_ATOMS: atom_id res chain seq x y z
N MET A 1 -11.53 -22.05 -15.40
CA MET A 1 -11.17 -20.81 -14.68
C MET A 1 -9.66 -20.69 -14.66
N GLY A 2 -9.09 -19.58 -15.13
CA GLY A 2 -7.63 -19.39 -15.22
C GLY A 2 -7.00 -18.96 -13.89
N TYR A 3 -7.21 -19.71 -12.81
CA TYR A 3 -6.74 -19.35 -11.47
C TYR A 3 -5.22 -19.21 -11.39
N ASP A 4 -4.46 -20.01 -12.14
CA ASP A 4 -3.01 -19.89 -12.21
C ASP A 4 -2.58 -18.52 -12.77
N ARG A 5 -3.28 -18.04 -13.80
CA ARG A 5 -3.03 -16.71 -14.37
C ARG A 5 -3.38 -15.60 -13.39
N ILE A 6 -4.48 -15.75 -12.65
CA ILE A 6 -4.86 -14.79 -11.60
C ILE A 6 -3.78 -14.75 -10.52
N GLY A 7 -3.32 -15.91 -10.04
CA GLY A 7 -2.26 -16.01 -9.05
C GLY A 7 -0.93 -15.41 -9.53
N ALA A 8 -0.58 -15.61 -10.81
CA ALA A 8 0.60 -15.00 -11.40
C ALA A 8 0.53 -13.46 -11.45
N ILE A 9 -0.62 -12.89 -11.85
CA ILE A 9 -0.85 -11.44 -11.85
C ILE A 9 -0.79 -10.89 -10.42
N ASP A 10 -1.44 -11.56 -9.47
CA ASP A 10 -1.48 -11.18 -8.06
C ASP A 10 -0.08 -11.12 -7.44
N ALA A 11 0.73 -12.15 -7.70
CA ALA A 11 2.12 -12.24 -7.26
C ALA A 11 3.00 -11.16 -7.91
N ASP A 12 2.83 -10.92 -9.21
CA ASP A 12 3.59 -9.91 -9.96
C ASP A 12 3.35 -8.50 -9.41
N LEU A 13 2.09 -8.09 -9.25
CA LEU A 13 1.72 -6.77 -8.73
C LEU A 13 2.18 -6.58 -7.29
N THR A 14 2.05 -7.62 -6.46
CA THR A 14 2.49 -7.59 -5.07
C THR A 14 4.00 -7.40 -4.97
N GLN A 15 4.76 -8.19 -5.71
CA GLN A 15 6.22 -8.09 -5.74
C GLN A 15 6.66 -6.71 -6.25
N TYR A 16 6.03 -6.24 -7.33
CA TYR A 16 6.33 -4.94 -7.91
C TYR A 16 6.08 -3.80 -6.91
N LEU A 17 4.90 -3.76 -6.30
CA LEU A 17 4.56 -2.71 -5.34
C LEU A 17 5.48 -2.75 -4.11
N LEU A 18 5.78 -3.92 -3.55
CA LEU A 18 6.68 -4.05 -2.40
C LEU A 18 8.07 -3.47 -2.69
N ALA A 19 8.62 -3.76 -3.87
CA ALA A 19 9.89 -3.20 -4.30
C ALA A 19 9.85 -1.67 -4.41
N GLN A 20 8.77 -1.12 -4.97
CA GLN A 20 8.60 0.33 -5.12
C GLN A 20 8.41 1.04 -3.76
N LEU A 21 7.60 0.47 -2.85
CA LEU A 21 7.36 1.05 -1.52
C LEU A 21 8.63 1.02 -0.66
N ALA A 22 9.49 0.02 -0.81
CA ALA A 22 10.77 -0.05 -0.09
C ALA A 22 11.71 1.13 -0.42
N GLN A 23 11.51 1.78 -1.58
CA GLN A 23 12.28 2.96 -2.00
C GLN A 23 11.70 4.29 -1.49
N ILE A 24 10.55 4.27 -0.78
CA ILE A 24 9.92 5.48 -0.28
C ILE A 24 10.27 5.62 1.21
N PRO A 25 11.05 6.65 1.60
CA PRO A 25 11.33 6.91 3.01
C PRO A 25 10.02 7.13 3.79
N GLN A 26 10.04 6.84 5.09
CA GLN A 26 8.86 6.88 5.98
C GLN A 26 7.73 5.88 5.64
N VAL A 27 7.78 5.17 4.51
CA VAL A 27 6.83 4.08 4.26
C VAL A 27 7.31 2.83 4.99
N ARG A 28 6.44 2.28 5.83
CA ARG A 28 6.67 1.02 6.53
C ARG A 28 5.61 0.01 6.14
N VAL A 29 6.02 -1.05 5.45
CA VAL A 29 5.14 -2.17 5.10
C VAL A 29 4.91 -3.05 6.33
N ILE A 30 3.65 -3.37 6.61
CA ILE A 30 3.25 -4.29 7.68
C ILE A 30 3.25 -5.73 7.13
N GLY A 31 3.80 -6.66 7.91
CA GLY A 31 3.97 -8.07 7.51
C GLY A 31 5.25 -8.35 6.70
N GLY A 32 6.24 -7.47 6.73
CA GLY A 32 7.56 -7.66 6.11
C GLY A 32 7.61 -7.39 4.61
N SER A 33 8.82 -7.42 4.05
CA SER A 33 9.12 -7.09 2.64
C SER A 33 9.10 -8.29 1.69
N SER A 34 8.93 -9.51 2.21
CA SER A 34 8.90 -10.72 1.39
C SER A 34 7.60 -10.79 0.56
N PRO A 35 7.69 -10.98 -0.77
CA PRO A 35 6.52 -11.28 -1.60
C PRO A 35 6.10 -12.76 -1.50
N LYS A 36 6.94 -13.64 -0.91
CA LYS A 36 6.67 -15.08 -0.85
C LYS A 36 5.46 -15.37 0.02
N ASN A 37 4.55 -16.22 -0.47
CA ASN A 37 3.32 -16.63 0.21
C ASN A 37 2.43 -15.43 0.64
N ARG A 38 2.45 -14.35 -0.15
CA ARG A 38 1.64 -13.15 0.07
C ARG A 38 0.63 -13.04 -1.07
N ALA A 39 -0.63 -12.75 -0.72
CA ALA A 39 -1.65 -12.38 -1.69
C ALA A 39 -1.48 -10.92 -2.14
N GLY A 40 -2.30 -10.46 -3.09
CA GLY A 40 -2.44 -9.09 -3.64
C GLY A 40 -2.69 -7.96 -2.66
N ILE A 41 -2.35 -8.10 -1.39
CA ILE A 41 -2.69 -7.20 -0.31
C ILE A 41 -1.40 -6.63 0.27
N VAL A 42 -1.28 -5.31 0.23
CA VAL A 42 -0.16 -4.57 0.82
C VAL A 42 -0.71 -3.54 1.79
N THR A 43 -0.39 -3.75 3.07
CA THR A 43 -0.73 -2.85 4.18
C THR A 43 0.52 -2.09 4.59
N PHE A 44 0.43 -0.78 4.74
CA PHE A 44 1.56 0.07 5.10
C PHE A 44 1.15 1.27 5.95
N THR A 45 2.11 1.85 6.65
CA THR A 45 2.01 3.19 7.24
C THR A 45 2.92 4.16 6.50
N LEU A 46 2.59 5.45 6.58
CA LEU A 46 3.48 6.54 6.20
C LEU A 46 3.79 7.32 7.48
N ASP A 47 4.99 7.17 8.01
CA ASP A 47 5.36 7.75 9.29
C ASP A 47 5.28 9.28 9.21
N GLY A 48 4.56 9.90 10.16
CA GLY A 48 4.25 11.33 10.16
C GLY A 48 2.94 11.72 9.46
N VAL A 49 2.19 10.77 8.85
CA VAL A 49 0.90 11.04 8.21
C VAL A 49 -0.15 10.03 8.67
N HIS A 50 -1.34 10.49 9.07
CA HIS A 50 -2.40 9.58 9.47
C HIS A 50 -2.95 8.81 8.27
N ALA A 51 -3.25 7.52 8.43
CA ALA A 51 -3.71 6.66 7.33
C ALA A 51 -4.98 7.19 6.63
N HIS A 52 -5.88 7.83 7.38
CA HIS A 52 -7.08 8.46 6.81
C HIS A 52 -6.76 9.66 5.92
N ASP A 53 -5.73 10.45 6.24
CA ASP A 53 -5.29 11.58 5.39
C ASP A 53 -4.67 11.06 4.10
N VAL A 54 -3.84 10.02 4.19
CA VAL A 54 -3.28 9.33 3.02
C VAL A 54 -4.41 8.84 2.11
N ALA A 55 -5.39 8.14 2.66
CA ALA A 55 -6.53 7.63 1.88
C ALA A 55 -7.35 8.75 1.26
N HIS A 56 -7.62 9.85 1.98
CA HIS A 56 -8.37 10.98 1.48
C HIS A 56 -7.65 11.71 0.33
N ILE A 57 -6.33 11.90 0.45
CA ILE A 57 -5.54 12.53 -0.62
C ILE A 57 -5.47 11.63 -1.85
N LEU A 58 -5.28 10.32 -1.68
CA LEU A 58 -5.28 9.36 -2.79
C LEU A 58 -6.65 9.31 -3.49
N ASP A 59 -7.75 9.37 -2.75
CA ASP A 59 -9.11 9.43 -3.30
C ASP A 59 -9.31 10.66 -4.20
N SER A 60 -8.77 11.83 -3.80
CA SER A 60 -8.77 13.04 -4.64
C SER A 60 -8.03 12.90 -5.98
N LYS A 61 -7.26 11.83 -6.16
CA LYS A 61 -6.52 11.46 -7.39
C LYS A 61 -7.13 10.26 -8.11
N GLY A 62 -8.29 9.80 -7.67
CA GLY A 62 -8.96 8.62 -8.19
C GLY A 62 -8.24 7.32 -7.86
N ILE A 63 -7.50 7.27 -6.74
CA ILE A 63 -6.82 6.06 -6.25
C ILE A 63 -7.53 5.60 -4.99
N CYS A 64 -8.36 4.57 -5.13
CA CYS A 64 -9.15 4.05 -4.01
C CYS A 64 -8.34 3.08 -3.16
N VAL A 65 -8.14 3.42 -1.89
CA VAL A 65 -7.53 2.57 -0.86
C VAL A 65 -8.40 2.54 0.38
N ARG A 66 -8.15 1.62 1.31
CA ARG A 66 -8.82 1.61 2.61
C ARG A 66 -7.86 2.05 3.70
N ALA A 67 -8.31 2.91 4.61
CA ALA A 67 -7.63 3.22 5.85
C ALA A 67 -8.36 2.60 7.07
N GLY A 68 -7.61 2.32 8.13
CA GLY A 68 -8.13 1.89 9.44
C GLY A 68 -7.53 0.58 9.92
N HIS A 69 -8.28 -0.14 10.77
CA HIS A 69 -7.84 -1.43 11.33
C HIS A 69 -8.18 -2.64 10.44
N HIS A 70 -8.95 -2.44 9.36
CA HIS A 70 -9.40 -3.49 8.44
C HIS A 70 -10.11 -4.67 9.12
N CYS A 71 -10.93 -4.38 10.14
CA CYS A 71 -11.58 -5.39 11.00
C CYS A 71 -10.60 -6.31 11.76
N ALA A 72 -9.32 -5.94 11.85
CA ALA A 72 -8.25 -6.70 12.50
C ALA A 72 -7.59 -5.90 13.63
N GLN A 73 -8.39 -5.25 14.48
CA GLN A 73 -7.90 -4.39 15.55
C GLN A 73 -6.90 -5.07 16.50
N PRO A 74 -7.05 -6.35 16.90
CA PRO A 74 -6.04 -7.03 17.73
C PRO A 74 -4.67 -7.12 17.04
N LEU A 75 -4.64 -7.41 15.73
CA LEU A 75 -3.40 -7.46 14.96
C LEU A 75 -2.78 -6.07 14.83
N ALA A 76 -3.59 -5.03 14.60
CA ALA A 76 -3.11 -3.65 14.54
C ALA A 76 -2.44 -3.23 15.86
N ARG A 77 -2.99 -3.64 17.01
CA ARG A 77 -2.37 -3.44 18.33
C ARG A 77 -1.05 -4.19 18.47
N TYR A 78 -1.00 -5.45 18.06
CA TYR A 78 0.24 -6.26 18.07
C TYR A 78 1.34 -5.63 17.20
N CYS A 79 0.99 -5.09 16.04
CA CYS A 79 1.91 -4.40 15.14
C CYS A 79 2.23 -2.94 15.56
N ASN A 80 1.71 -2.49 16.71
CA ASN A 80 1.85 -1.13 17.22
C ASN A 80 1.46 -0.05 16.20
N THR A 81 0.30 -0.22 15.56
CA THR A 81 -0.27 0.72 14.59
C THR A 81 -1.68 1.12 14.98
N THR A 82 -1.95 2.42 15.04
CA THR A 82 -3.31 2.95 15.29
C THR A 82 -4.20 2.77 14.07
N ALA A 83 -3.70 3.10 12.88
CA ALA A 83 -4.39 2.87 11.62
C ALA A 83 -3.36 2.63 10.51
N THR A 84 -3.76 1.86 9.51
CA THR A 84 -2.92 1.55 8.34
C THR A 84 -3.65 1.86 7.05
N THR A 85 -2.90 2.09 5.98
CA THR A 85 -3.43 2.16 4.63
C THR A 85 -3.24 0.79 3.97
N ARG A 86 -4.28 0.26 3.35
CA ARG A 86 -4.25 -1.01 2.64
C ARG A 86 -4.69 -0.83 1.21
N VAL A 87 -3.83 -1.27 0.29
CA VAL A 87 -4.18 -1.52 -1.11
C VAL A 87 -4.38 -3.02 -1.31
N SER A 88 -5.33 -3.38 -2.15
CA SER A 88 -5.67 -4.76 -2.44
C SER A 88 -5.96 -4.87 -3.93
N PHE A 89 -5.16 -5.68 -4.61
CA PHE A 89 -5.23 -5.89 -6.04
C PHE A 89 -6.13 -7.06 -6.40
N TRP A 90 -6.48 -7.11 -7.68
CA TRP A 90 -7.13 -8.23 -8.32
C TRP A 90 -6.63 -8.38 -9.77
N PHE A 91 -7.10 -9.39 -10.51
CA PHE A 91 -6.61 -9.70 -11.86
C PHE A 91 -6.74 -8.57 -12.90
N TYR A 92 -7.58 -7.56 -12.64
CA TYR A 92 -7.81 -6.44 -13.54
C TYR A 92 -6.88 -5.25 -13.25
N ASN A 93 -6.11 -5.30 -12.17
CA ASN A 93 -5.13 -4.28 -11.86
C ASN A 93 -3.87 -4.44 -12.68
N THR A 94 -3.10 -3.37 -12.75
CA THR A 94 -1.93 -3.26 -13.61
C THR A 94 -0.73 -2.66 -12.85
N ARG A 95 0.47 -2.75 -13.42
CA ARG A 95 1.65 -2.10 -12.85
C ARG A 95 1.52 -0.58 -12.89
N GLU A 96 0.81 -0.06 -13.89
CA GLU A 96 0.46 1.35 -14.01
C GLU A 96 -0.37 1.85 -12.82
N ASP A 97 -1.26 1.01 -12.27
CA ASP A 97 -1.98 1.33 -11.03
C ASP A 97 -1.02 1.46 -9.83
N CYS A 98 -0.03 0.56 -9.75
CA CYS A 98 1.02 0.62 -8.74
C CYS A 98 1.86 1.90 -8.88
N ASP A 99 2.23 2.26 -10.11
CA ASP A 99 3.01 3.46 -10.40
C ASP A 99 2.27 4.75 -10.05
N ARG A 100 0.97 4.80 -10.32
CA ARG A 100 0.11 5.92 -9.90
C ARG A 100 0.09 6.04 -8.38
N LEU A 101 -0.09 4.93 -7.66
CA LEU A 101 -0.05 4.90 -6.20
C LEU A 101 1.30 5.41 -5.66
N VAL A 102 2.42 4.86 -6.15
CA VAL A 102 3.77 5.20 -5.71
C VAL A 102 4.09 6.67 -5.96
N ARG A 103 3.70 7.20 -7.12
CA ARG A 103 3.87 8.61 -7.48
C ARG A 103 3.12 9.54 -6.54
N GLU A 104 1.85 9.24 -6.26
CA GLU A 104 1.06 10.07 -5.35
C GLU A 104 1.51 9.91 -3.88
N LEU A 105 2.03 8.76 -3.46
CA LEU A 105 2.66 8.62 -2.13
C LEU A 105 3.89 9.52 -1.97
N LYS A 106 4.75 9.60 -2.99
CA LYS A 106 5.88 10.55 -3.01
C LYS A 106 5.38 11.99 -2.94
N ARG A 107 4.30 12.32 -3.64
CA ARG A 107 3.67 13.65 -3.57
C ARG A 107 3.11 13.96 -2.19
N ILE A 108 2.42 13.01 -1.55
CA ILE A 108 1.89 13.16 -0.18
C ILE A 108 3.02 13.46 0.80
N ARG A 109 4.16 12.76 0.69
CA ARG A 109 5.35 13.07 1.51
C ARG A 109 5.79 14.53 1.41
N ARG A 110 5.85 15.07 0.18
CA ARG A 110 6.20 16.48 -0.04
C ARG A 110 5.17 17.45 0.54
N LEU A 111 3.88 17.15 0.33
CA LEU A 111 2.78 17.96 0.87
C LEU A 111 2.78 18.01 2.40
N MET A 112 3.21 16.92 3.04
CA MET A 112 3.28 16.78 4.50
C MET A 112 4.64 17.22 5.08
N GLY A 113 5.55 17.76 4.26
CA GLY A 113 6.85 18.25 4.72
C GLY A 113 7.88 17.17 5.09
N LEU A 114 7.70 15.93 4.64
CA LEU A 114 8.56 14.79 4.97
C LEU A 114 9.80 14.61 4.04
N GLY A 115 10.03 15.56 3.13
CA GLY A 115 11.19 15.58 2.23
C GLY A 115 10.90 16.23 0.87
N THR A 116 11.96 16.46 0.09
CA THR A 116 11.92 17.14 -1.22
C THR A 116 11.86 16.20 -2.43
N GLU A 117 12.18 14.91 -2.25
CA GLU A 117 12.19 13.87 -3.29
C GLU A 117 11.02 12.89 -3.15
#